data_AF-A0A285PRK6-F1
#
_entry.id   AF-A0A285PRK6-F1
#
_cell.length_a   1.000
_cell.length_b   1.000
_cell.length_c   1.000
_cell.angle_alpha   90.00
_cell.angle_beta   90.00
_cell.angle_gamma   90.00
#
_symmetry.space_group_name_H-M   'P 1'
#
loop_
_entity.id
_entity.type
_entity.pdbx_description
1 polymer ?
#
loop_
_entity_poly.entity_id
_entity_poly.type
_entity_poly.pdbx_seq_one_letter_code
_entity_poly.pdbx_strand_id
1 'polypeptide(L)'
;MGKDQREKRISKICSEYEDQIDSKVLFEIKQGMTTFLLEPASSVDEKAQKVRLREYLVKIAKATGIFDLEKDLYKSLYRPMDEMYIPIPDSAQFHKEHPDFFGPGFGTLKPGTNKLALPKEQRCFNLVFEPSGDVLPVYITQDNGKAIESTEKQTYLGEWILRGIFQLDEYEPLTSKRLYELNINGLRFTKYKGSDDIHMEFIWIDEENPPKGFIPRK
;
A
#
# COMPACT_ATOMS: atom_id res chain seq x y z
N MET A 1 1.12 -11.58 -4.71
CA MET A 1 1.83 -12.88 -4.83
C MET A 1 0.87 -14.02 -4.54
N GLY A 2 0.73 -14.97 -5.48
CA GLY A 2 -0.12 -16.16 -5.34
C GLY A 2 0.48 -17.21 -4.39
N LYS A 3 -0.30 -18.23 -3.99
CA LYS A 3 0.13 -19.26 -3.02
C LYS A 3 1.37 -20.01 -3.50
N ASP A 4 1.38 -20.49 -4.73
CA ASP A 4 2.51 -21.24 -5.32
C ASP A 4 3.80 -20.43 -5.37
N GLN A 5 3.70 -19.11 -5.60
CA GLN A 5 4.86 -18.22 -5.58
C GLN A 5 5.43 -18.07 -4.16
N ARG A 6 4.57 -18.06 -3.13
CA ARG A 6 4.99 -18.01 -1.73
C ARG A 6 5.72 -19.30 -1.33
N GLU A 7 5.18 -20.46 -1.72
CA GLU A 7 5.80 -21.76 -1.47
C GLU A 7 7.18 -21.86 -2.12
N LYS A 8 7.30 -21.47 -3.40
CA LYS A 8 8.60 -21.42 -4.10
C LYS A 8 9.61 -20.51 -3.40
N ARG A 9 9.16 -19.37 -2.84
CA ARG A 9 10.03 -18.45 -2.10
C ARG A 9 10.56 -19.07 -0.80
N ILE A 10 9.70 -19.78 -0.06
CA ILE A 10 10.10 -20.52 1.16
C ILE A 10 11.14 -21.58 0.80
N SER A 11 10.87 -22.41 -0.22
CA SER A 11 11.80 -23.45 -0.66
C SER A 11 13.15 -22.87 -1.09
N LYS A 12 13.16 -21.76 -1.85
CA LYS A 12 14.40 -21.10 -2.29
C LYS A 12 15.26 -20.68 -1.10
N ILE A 13 14.69 -19.96 -0.14
CA ILE A 13 15.41 -19.52 1.06
C ILE A 13 15.94 -20.73 1.83
N CYS A 14 15.12 -21.78 2.00
CA CYS A 14 15.58 -22.96 2.72
C CYS A 14 16.79 -23.63 2.05
N SER A 15 16.76 -23.83 0.73
CA SER A 15 17.87 -24.44 -0.01
C SER A 15 19.12 -23.57 -0.05
N GLU A 16 18.98 -22.25 -0.05
CA GLU A 16 20.10 -21.31 -0.17
C GLU A 16 20.97 -21.26 1.09
N TYR A 17 20.38 -21.53 2.25
CA TYR A 17 21.04 -21.45 3.55
C TYR A 17 21.17 -22.80 4.27
N GLU A 18 20.80 -23.92 3.63
CA GLU A 18 20.78 -25.25 4.28
C GLU A 18 22.14 -25.70 4.81
N ASP A 19 23.21 -25.38 4.10
CA ASP A 19 24.58 -25.72 4.49
C ASP A 19 25.22 -24.68 5.43
N GLN A 20 24.55 -23.55 5.68
CA GLN A 20 25.10 -22.41 6.42
C GLN A 20 24.52 -22.27 7.83
N ILE A 21 23.35 -22.84 8.11
CA ILE A 21 22.69 -22.74 9.41
C ILE A 21 22.33 -24.10 9.98
N ASP A 22 22.20 -24.14 11.31
CA ASP A 22 21.77 -25.35 12.01
C ASP A 22 20.41 -25.85 11.49
N SER A 23 20.31 -27.15 11.27
CA SER A 23 19.13 -27.79 10.69
C SER A 23 17.84 -27.53 11.48
N LYS A 24 17.92 -27.39 12.81
CA LYS A 24 16.77 -27.06 13.65
C LYS A 24 16.35 -25.61 13.45
N VAL A 25 17.31 -24.69 13.35
CA VAL A 25 17.05 -23.28 13.04
C VAL A 25 16.39 -23.14 11.66
N LEU A 26 16.90 -23.84 10.64
CA LEU A 26 16.31 -23.88 9.31
C LEU A 26 14.88 -24.42 9.32
N PHE A 27 14.63 -25.49 10.08
CA PHE A 27 13.30 -26.05 10.26
C PHE A 27 12.33 -25.05 10.89
N GLU A 28 12.75 -24.36 11.95
CA GLU A 28 11.95 -23.32 12.60
C GLU A 28 11.61 -22.16 11.66
N ILE A 29 12.60 -21.69 10.88
CA ILE A 29 12.39 -20.66 9.85
C ILE A 29 11.37 -21.14 8.82
N LYS A 30 11.52 -22.35 8.30
CA LYS A 30 10.61 -22.93 7.31
C LYS A 30 9.17 -23.01 7.84
N GLN A 31 8.98 -23.53 9.06
CA GLN A 31 7.66 -23.63 9.68
C GLN A 31 7.03 -22.25 9.88
N GLY A 32 7.77 -21.31 10.48
CA GLY A 32 7.25 -19.97 10.73
C GLY A 32 6.94 -19.20 9.43
N MET A 33 7.77 -19.33 8.39
CA MET A 33 7.48 -18.74 7.09
C MET A 33 6.24 -19.34 6.43
N THR A 34 6.06 -20.66 6.55
CA THR A 34 4.88 -21.38 6.04
C THR A 34 3.61 -20.83 6.69
N THR A 35 3.58 -20.77 8.02
CA THR A 35 2.47 -20.21 8.78
C THR A 35 2.24 -18.74 8.44
N PHE A 36 3.30 -17.93 8.39
CA PHE A 36 3.16 -16.50 8.13
C PHE A 36 2.63 -16.19 6.72
N LEU A 37 3.14 -16.87 5.69
CA LEU A 37 2.85 -16.56 4.28
C LEU A 37 1.62 -17.29 3.73
N LEU A 38 1.31 -18.49 4.22
CA LEU A 38 0.28 -19.34 3.61
C LEU A 38 -1.02 -19.39 4.40
N GLU A 39 -0.97 -19.27 5.72
CA GLU A 39 -2.18 -19.32 6.54
C GLU A 39 -2.87 -17.94 6.54
N PRO A 40 -4.20 -17.84 6.49
CA PRO A 40 -4.89 -16.57 6.66
C PRO A 40 -4.87 -16.10 8.13
N ALA A 41 -5.13 -14.81 8.36
CA ALA A 41 -5.41 -14.27 9.69
C ALA A 41 -6.64 -13.36 9.59
N SER A 42 -7.70 -13.76 10.26
CA SER A 42 -9.02 -13.12 10.18
C SER A 42 -9.31 -12.30 11.44
N SER A 43 -8.95 -12.84 12.61
CA SER A 43 -9.19 -12.17 13.90
C SER A 43 -8.09 -11.16 14.26
N VAL A 44 -8.38 -10.27 15.22
CA VAL A 44 -7.39 -9.32 15.77
C VAL A 44 -6.23 -10.08 16.42
N ASP A 45 -6.53 -11.13 17.18
CA ASP A 45 -5.52 -11.94 17.86
C ASP A 45 -4.62 -12.69 16.87
N GLU A 46 -5.20 -13.29 15.82
CA GLU A 46 -4.43 -13.97 14.77
C GLU A 46 -3.48 -12.99 14.06
N LYS A 47 -3.94 -11.77 13.79
CA LYS A 47 -3.10 -10.71 13.20
C LYS A 47 -1.97 -10.32 14.14
N ALA A 48 -2.24 -10.19 15.44
CA ALA A 48 -1.22 -9.92 16.45
C ALA A 48 -0.20 -11.07 16.57
N GLN A 49 -0.65 -12.33 16.51
CA GLN A 49 0.26 -13.49 16.51
C GLN A 49 1.15 -13.51 15.27
N LYS A 50 0.63 -13.15 14.10
CA LYS A 50 1.47 -13.00 12.89
C LYS A 50 2.54 -11.94 13.04
N VAL A 51 2.24 -10.81 13.69
CA VAL A 51 3.24 -9.77 13.97
C VAL A 51 4.35 -10.34 14.85
N ARG A 52 4.00 -11.04 15.94
CA ARG A 52 4.98 -11.68 16.83
C ARG A 52 5.81 -12.75 16.12
N LEU A 53 5.18 -13.57 15.29
CA LEU A 53 5.86 -14.61 14.52
C LEU A 53 6.89 -14.01 13.55
N ARG A 54 6.54 -12.92 12.86
CA ARG A 54 7.47 -12.19 11.99
C ARG A 54 8.66 -11.64 12.76
N GLU A 55 8.43 -11.01 13.91
CA GLU A 55 9.50 -10.48 14.77
C GLU A 55 10.42 -11.59 15.28
N TYR A 56 9.84 -12.74 15.65
CA TYR A 56 10.59 -13.92 16.05
C TYR A 56 11.48 -14.46 14.93
N LEU A 57 10.96 -14.59 13.71
CA LEU A 57 11.72 -15.07 12.54
C LEU A 57 12.90 -14.15 12.22
N VAL A 58 12.68 -12.84 12.26
CA VAL A 58 13.76 -11.85 12.08
C VAL A 58 14.81 -11.98 13.18
N LYS A 59 14.39 -12.16 14.43
CA LYS A 59 15.31 -12.32 15.56
C LYS A 59 16.16 -13.58 15.42
N ILE A 60 15.57 -14.69 14.99
CA ILE A 60 16.32 -15.91 14.70
C ILE A 60 17.34 -15.66 13.59
N ALA A 61 16.92 -15.04 12.48
CA ALA A 61 17.81 -14.74 11.36
C ALA A 61 19.02 -13.92 11.81
N LYS A 62 18.79 -12.85 12.59
CA LYS A 62 19.85 -12.03 13.19
C LYS A 62 20.81 -12.85 14.05
N ALA A 63 20.28 -13.77 14.86
CA ALA A 63 21.09 -14.61 15.74
C ALA A 63 22.00 -15.60 14.98
N THR A 64 21.73 -15.89 13.71
CA THR A 64 22.62 -16.70 12.86
C THR A 64 23.89 -15.96 12.45
N GLY A 65 23.88 -14.62 12.48
CA GLY A 65 24.97 -13.79 11.95
C GLY A 65 25.06 -13.74 10.42
N ILE A 66 24.15 -14.40 9.70
CA ILE A 66 24.12 -14.39 8.23
C ILE A 66 23.29 -13.21 7.74
N PHE A 67 23.97 -12.16 7.32
CA PHE A 67 23.34 -10.92 6.86
C PHE A 67 22.37 -11.11 5.68
N ASP A 68 22.72 -11.96 4.72
CA ASP A 68 21.86 -12.19 3.54
C ASP A 68 20.58 -12.94 3.91
N LEU A 69 20.64 -13.88 4.87
CA LEU A 69 19.44 -14.56 5.39
C LEU A 69 18.50 -13.58 6.07
N GLU A 70 19.03 -12.70 6.92
CA GLU A 70 18.25 -11.63 7.54
C GLU A 70 17.55 -10.79 6.47
N LYS A 71 18.31 -10.32 5.47
CA LYS A 71 17.81 -9.49 4.38
C LYS A 71 16.72 -10.18 3.57
N ASP A 72 16.88 -11.46 3.25
CA ASP A 72 15.90 -12.24 2.49
C ASP A 72 14.63 -12.53 3.28
N LEU A 73 14.76 -12.80 4.59
CA LEU A 73 13.62 -12.91 5.49
C LEU A 73 12.88 -11.58 5.61
N TYR A 74 13.57 -10.46 5.78
CA TYR A 74 12.95 -9.14 5.80
C TYR A 74 12.15 -8.87 4.52
N LYS A 75 12.75 -9.08 3.34
CA LYS A 75 12.07 -8.91 2.05
C LYS A 75 10.89 -9.85 1.84
N SER A 76 10.89 -11.00 2.50
CA SER A 76 9.83 -11.99 2.37
C SER A 76 8.66 -11.75 3.33
N LEU A 77 8.96 -11.28 4.54
CA LEU A 77 7.99 -11.15 5.63
C LEU A 77 7.40 -9.73 5.75
N TYR A 78 8.12 -8.72 5.28
CA TYR A 78 7.66 -7.35 5.26
C TYR A 78 7.26 -6.95 3.85
N ARG A 79 6.24 -6.10 3.76
CA ARG A 79 5.99 -5.37 2.52
C ARG A 79 7.13 -4.37 2.30
N PRO A 80 7.42 -3.99 1.05
CA PRO A 80 8.30 -2.85 0.80
C PRO A 80 7.83 -1.67 1.65
N MET A 81 8.79 -1.02 2.32
CA MET A 81 8.55 0.02 3.31
C MET A 81 7.77 1.23 2.76
N ASP A 82 7.87 1.45 1.45
CA ASP A 82 7.20 2.54 0.76
C ASP A 82 6.13 2.04 -0.24
N GLU A 83 5.72 0.76 -0.16
CA GLU A 83 4.59 0.25 -0.94
C GLU A 83 3.29 0.90 -0.42
N MET A 84 2.74 1.82 -1.21
CA MET A 84 1.58 2.61 -0.82
C MET A 84 0.71 2.94 -2.04
N TYR A 85 -0.59 3.03 -1.82
CA TYR A 85 -1.55 3.55 -2.78
C TYR A 85 -2.59 4.38 -2.03
N ILE A 86 -3.18 5.37 -2.71
CA ILE A 86 -4.32 6.10 -2.14
C ILE A 86 -5.61 5.39 -2.55
N PRO A 87 -6.43 4.93 -1.60
CA PRO A 87 -7.69 4.27 -1.91
C PRO A 87 -8.74 5.29 -2.38
N ILE A 88 -9.51 4.92 -3.40
CA ILE A 88 -10.73 5.62 -3.83
C ILE A 88 -11.92 4.85 -3.26
N PRO A 89 -12.61 5.38 -2.23
CA PRO A 89 -13.78 4.73 -1.66
C PRO A 89 -14.91 4.62 -2.68
N ASP A 90 -15.68 3.52 -2.62
CA ASP A 90 -16.83 3.26 -3.50
C ASP A 90 -16.54 3.48 -4.99
N SER A 91 -15.29 3.23 -5.39
CA SER A 91 -14.74 3.50 -6.73
C SER A 91 -15.64 3.04 -7.89
N ALA A 92 -16.28 1.87 -7.77
CA ALA A 92 -17.20 1.40 -8.80
C ALA A 92 -18.37 2.37 -9.05
N GLN A 93 -18.98 2.91 -8.00
CA GLN A 93 -20.06 3.89 -8.12
C GLN A 93 -19.50 5.25 -8.54
N PHE A 94 -18.40 5.69 -7.91
CA PHE A 94 -17.75 6.96 -8.23
C PHE A 94 -17.39 7.07 -9.72
N HIS A 95 -16.71 6.07 -10.28
CA HIS A 95 -16.30 6.08 -11.68
C HIS A 95 -17.47 5.89 -12.66
N LYS A 96 -18.58 5.31 -12.20
CA LYS A 96 -19.81 5.24 -13.01
C LYS A 96 -20.47 6.62 -13.14
N GLU A 97 -20.47 7.40 -12.06
CA GLU A 97 -21.04 8.77 -12.03
C GLU A 97 -20.09 9.81 -12.62
N HIS A 98 -18.78 9.59 -12.47
CA HIS A 98 -17.72 10.53 -12.83
C HIS A 98 -16.57 9.84 -13.60
N PRO A 99 -16.83 9.20 -14.75
CA PRO A 99 -15.83 8.44 -15.49
C PRO A 99 -14.62 9.27 -15.95
N ASP A 100 -14.83 10.58 -16.11
CA ASP A 100 -13.85 11.53 -16.64
C ASP A 100 -13.12 12.34 -15.57
N PHE A 101 -13.35 12.05 -14.28
CA PHE A 101 -12.80 12.84 -13.17
C PHE A 101 -11.27 12.93 -13.27
N PHE A 102 -10.60 11.78 -13.32
CA PHE A 102 -9.13 11.70 -13.42
C PHE A 102 -8.59 11.95 -14.84
N GLY A 103 -9.46 12.00 -15.84
CA GLY A 103 -9.10 12.12 -17.26
C GLY A 103 -10.13 11.43 -18.15
N PRO A 104 -10.24 11.79 -19.45
CA PRO A 104 -11.29 11.29 -20.33
C PRO A 104 -11.34 9.75 -20.40
N GLY A 105 -12.44 9.16 -19.92
CA GLY A 105 -12.69 7.72 -19.91
C GLY A 105 -11.84 6.93 -18.92
N PHE A 106 -11.06 7.57 -18.04
CA PHE A 106 -10.11 6.87 -17.18
C PHE A 106 -10.82 5.87 -16.27
N GLY A 107 -11.94 6.28 -15.66
CA GLY A 107 -12.74 5.44 -14.76
C GLY A 107 -13.63 4.41 -15.44
N THR A 108 -13.72 4.40 -16.77
CA THR A 108 -14.62 3.47 -17.48
C THR A 108 -14.16 2.04 -17.30
N LEU A 109 -15.09 1.12 -17.01
CA LEU A 109 -14.83 -0.30 -16.86
C LEU A 109 -15.16 -1.07 -18.15
N LYS A 110 -14.45 -2.18 -18.40
CA LYS A 110 -14.80 -3.09 -19.50
C LYS A 110 -16.14 -3.78 -19.18
N PRO A 111 -17.06 -3.88 -20.16
CA PRO A 111 -18.36 -4.50 -19.96
C PRO A 111 -18.27 -5.89 -19.31
N GLY A 112 -19.05 -6.12 -18.27
CA GLY A 112 -19.10 -7.40 -17.56
C GLY A 112 -17.88 -7.71 -16.68
N THR A 113 -17.00 -6.74 -16.43
CA THR A 113 -15.80 -6.95 -15.59
C THR A 113 -15.58 -5.78 -14.61
N ASN A 114 -14.73 -6.01 -13.62
CA ASN A 114 -14.26 -4.97 -12.69
C ASN A 114 -12.93 -4.34 -13.15
N LYS A 115 -12.57 -4.45 -14.43
CA LYS A 115 -11.28 -3.97 -14.96
C LYS A 115 -11.49 -2.66 -15.72
N LEU A 116 -10.58 -1.72 -15.56
CA LEU A 116 -10.56 -0.47 -16.33
C LEU A 116 -10.44 -0.76 -17.83
N ALA A 117 -11.15 0.02 -18.64
CA ALA A 117 -11.27 -0.15 -20.08
C ALA A 117 -9.96 0.21 -20.79
N LEU A 118 -9.38 1.35 -20.42
CA LEU A 118 -8.14 1.84 -21.00
C LEU A 118 -6.90 1.16 -20.38
N PRO A 119 -5.80 1.01 -21.13
CA PRO A 119 -4.52 0.52 -20.59
C PRO A 119 -3.90 1.53 -19.62
N LYS A 120 -2.86 1.11 -18.88
CA LYS A 120 -2.19 1.95 -17.84
C LYS A 120 -1.71 3.27 -18.43
N GLU A 121 -1.05 3.20 -19.58
CA GLU A 121 -0.34 4.30 -20.24
C GLU A 121 -1.30 5.43 -20.66
N GLN A 122 -2.58 5.11 -20.84
CA GLN A 122 -3.62 6.06 -21.22
C GLN A 122 -4.43 6.58 -20.03
N ARG A 123 -4.06 6.21 -18.80
CA ARG A 123 -4.77 6.59 -17.56
C ARG A 123 -3.83 7.22 -16.54
N CYS A 124 -2.71 7.75 -17.02
CA CYS A 124 -1.76 8.52 -16.23
C CYS A 124 -2.21 9.98 -16.15
N PHE A 125 -2.05 10.60 -15.00
CA PHE A 125 -2.33 12.02 -14.75
C PHE A 125 -1.36 12.56 -13.71
N ASN A 126 -1.26 13.88 -13.61
CA ASN A 126 -0.46 14.52 -12.57
C ASN A 126 -1.28 14.68 -11.29
N LEU A 127 -0.70 14.26 -10.18
CA LEU A 127 -1.17 14.60 -8.85
C LEU A 127 -0.33 15.76 -8.33
N VAL A 128 -0.96 16.92 -8.13
CA VAL A 128 -0.34 18.11 -7.57
C VAL A 128 -0.61 18.13 -6.08
N PHE A 129 0.44 18.20 -5.27
CA PHE A 129 0.33 18.22 -3.82
C PHE A 129 0.23 19.65 -3.29
N GLU A 130 -0.89 19.98 -2.67
CA GLU A 130 -1.09 21.30 -2.07
C GLU A 130 -0.65 21.29 -0.59
N PRO A 131 0.00 22.37 -0.11
CA PRO A 131 0.33 23.62 -0.82
C PRO A 131 1.73 23.65 -1.45
N SER A 132 2.50 22.56 -1.41
CA SER A 132 3.90 22.60 -1.89
C SER A 132 4.04 22.82 -3.40
N GLY A 133 3.01 22.43 -4.16
CA GLY A 133 3.02 22.44 -5.62
C GLY A 133 3.84 21.31 -6.22
N ASP A 134 4.32 20.36 -5.41
CA ASP A 134 5.04 19.19 -5.90
C ASP A 134 4.13 18.38 -6.83
N VAL A 135 4.70 17.87 -7.92
CA VAL A 135 3.94 17.13 -8.93
C VAL A 135 4.45 15.70 -9.01
N LEU A 136 3.54 14.73 -8.90
CA LEU A 136 3.84 13.32 -9.07
C LEU A 136 2.94 12.71 -10.15
N PRO A 137 3.54 12.14 -11.21
CA PRO A 137 2.79 11.38 -12.20
C PRO A 137 2.24 10.08 -11.59
N VAL A 138 0.92 9.94 -11.56
CA VAL A 138 0.18 8.81 -10.99
C VAL A 138 -0.81 8.22 -12.00
N TYR A 139 -1.42 7.10 -11.64
CA TYR A 139 -2.49 6.47 -12.43
C TYR A 139 -3.47 5.76 -11.50
N ILE A 140 -4.74 5.66 -11.91
CA ILE A 140 -5.71 4.80 -11.20
C ILE A 140 -5.44 3.32 -11.54
N THR A 141 -5.75 2.37 -10.66
CA THR A 141 -5.43 0.96 -10.88
C THR A 141 -6.25 0.04 -9.97
N GLN A 142 -5.98 -1.26 -10.08
CA GLN A 142 -6.70 -2.36 -9.42
C GLN A 142 -8.17 -2.48 -9.85
N ASP A 143 -8.90 -3.40 -9.21
CA ASP A 143 -10.31 -3.63 -9.50
C ASP A 143 -11.14 -2.37 -9.24
N ASN A 144 -12.03 -2.07 -10.18
CA ASN A 144 -12.86 -0.87 -10.21
C ASN A 144 -12.07 0.44 -10.18
N GLY A 145 -10.76 0.45 -10.47
CA GLY A 145 -9.96 1.67 -10.36
C GLY A 145 -9.91 2.23 -8.93
N LYS A 146 -9.85 1.34 -7.93
CA LYS A 146 -9.93 1.69 -6.50
C LYS A 146 -8.64 2.24 -5.89
N ALA A 147 -7.54 2.26 -6.63
CA ALA A 147 -6.22 2.66 -6.11
C ALA A 147 -5.60 3.72 -7.01
N ILE A 148 -4.93 4.71 -6.43
CA ILE A 148 -4.01 5.62 -7.12
C ILE A 148 -2.59 5.23 -6.74
N GLU A 149 -1.75 4.98 -7.75
CA GLU A 149 -0.34 4.59 -7.57
C GLU A 149 0.57 5.46 -8.44
N SER A 150 1.85 5.61 -8.06
CA SER A 150 2.85 6.30 -8.87
C SER A 150 3.19 5.52 -10.15
N THR A 151 3.38 6.23 -11.25
CA THR A 151 3.53 5.64 -12.60
C THR A 151 4.87 4.91 -12.80
N GLU A 152 5.97 5.52 -12.36
CA GLU A 152 7.34 5.04 -12.59
C GLU A 152 7.80 4.04 -11.53
N LYS A 153 7.91 4.49 -10.27
CA LYS A 153 8.30 3.66 -9.13
C LYS A 153 7.21 3.66 -8.09
N GLN A 154 6.73 2.48 -7.71
CA GLN A 154 5.68 2.31 -6.69
C GLN A 154 6.05 2.94 -5.34
N THR A 155 7.35 3.19 -5.07
CA THR A 155 7.81 3.77 -3.81
C THR A 155 7.62 5.29 -3.73
N TYR A 156 7.57 6.04 -4.83
CA TYR A 156 7.56 7.51 -4.79
C TYR A 156 6.39 8.10 -4.02
N LEU A 157 5.18 7.54 -4.21
CA LEU A 157 4.00 8.00 -3.47
C LEU A 157 4.13 7.70 -1.96
N GLY A 158 4.66 6.52 -1.62
CA GLY A 158 4.90 6.11 -0.24
C GLY A 158 6.00 6.94 0.43
N GLU A 159 7.12 7.16 -0.24
CA GLU A 159 8.22 8.00 0.25
C GLU A 159 7.72 9.41 0.57
N TRP A 160 6.98 10.05 -0.35
CA TRP A 160 6.49 11.41 -0.15
C TRP A 160 5.47 11.49 0.99
N ILE A 161 4.47 10.60 1.03
CA ILE A 161 3.42 10.66 2.06
C ILE A 161 3.97 10.21 3.43
N LEU A 162 4.65 9.07 3.51
CA LEU A 162 5.09 8.49 4.78
C LEU A 162 6.29 9.25 5.38
N ARG A 163 7.25 9.68 4.55
CA ARG A 163 8.47 10.36 5.03
C ARG A 163 8.37 11.87 4.95
N GLY A 164 7.85 12.41 3.85
CA GLY A 164 7.70 13.85 3.66
C GLY A 164 6.66 14.45 4.60
N ILE A 165 5.45 13.90 4.60
CA ILE A 165 4.33 14.43 5.40
C ILE A 165 4.30 13.86 6.80
N PHE A 166 4.19 12.53 6.91
CA PHE A 166 4.00 11.91 8.22
C PHE A 166 5.29 11.81 9.02
N GLN A 167 6.45 12.01 8.39
CA GLN A 167 7.79 11.92 8.99
C GLN A 167 7.95 10.67 9.87
N LEU A 168 7.47 9.54 9.35
CA LEU A 168 7.57 8.25 10.00
C LEU A 168 8.98 7.68 9.80
N ASP A 169 9.50 6.97 10.80
CA ASP A 169 10.69 6.14 10.68
C ASP A 169 10.40 4.88 9.86
N GLU A 170 11.45 4.23 9.35
CA GLU A 170 11.30 2.98 8.61
C GLU A 170 10.53 1.94 9.43
N TYR A 171 9.48 1.37 8.81
CA TYR A 171 8.54 0.42 9.45
C TYR A 171 7.74 0.97 10.64
N GLU A 172 7.78 2.27 10.92
CA GLU A 172 6.86 2.90 11.87
C GLU A 172 5.44 2.94 11.31
N PRO A 173 4.43 2.44 12.04
CA PRO A 173 3.06 2.47 11.58
C PRO A 173 2.46 3.87 11.66
N LEU A 174 1.76 4.31 10.62
CA LEU A 174 0.89 5.49 10.69
C LEU A 174 -0.29 5.21 11.65
N THR A 175 -0.38 5.97 12.73
CA THR A 175 -1.42 5.80 13.76
C THR A 175 -2.44 6.93 13.74
N SER A 176 -3.63 6.67 14.29
CA SER A 176 -4.65 7.72 14.49
C SER A 176 -4.15 8.88 15.36
N LYS A 177 -3.24 8.60 16.32
CA LYS A 177 -2.59 9.65 17.13
C LYS A 177 -1.78 10.59 16.25
N ARG A 178 -0.96 10.04 15.34
CA ARG A 178 -0.15 10.83 14.40
C ARG A 178 -1.02 11.66 13.45
N LEU A 179 -2.11 11.08 12.96
CA LEU A 179 -3.11 11.78 12.14
C LEU A 179 -3.74 12.96 12.90
N TYR A 180 -4.12 12.75 14.16
CA TYR A 180 -4.66 13.80 15.02
C TYR A 180 -3.64 14.93 15.30
N GLU A 181 -2.39 14.57 15.61
CA GLU A 181 -1.31 15.54 15.85
C GLU A 181 -1.06 16.46 14.63
N LEU A 182 -1.28 15.94 13.42
CA LEU A 182 -1.12 16.68 12.17
C LEU A 182 -2.40 17.38 11.69
N ASN A 183 -3.51 17.25 12.43
CA ASN A 183 -4.84 17.71 12.01
C ASN A 183 -5.26 17.17 10.64
N ILE A 184 -5.08 15.86 10.43
CA ILE A 184 -5.43 15.16 9.20
C ILE A 184 -6.45 14.06 9.51
N ASN A 185 -7.60 14.09 8.84
CA ASN A 185 -8.52 12.95 8.81
C ASN A 185 -9.15 12.69 7.43
N GLY A 186 -8.75 13.47 6.41
CA GLY A 186 -9.26 13.34 5.06
C GLY A 186 -8.27 13.79 4.00
N LEU A 187 -8.57 13.39 2.77
CA LEU A 187 -7.93 13.86 1.54
C LEU A 187 -9.00 14.51 0.67
N ARG A 188 -8.73 15.70 0.13
CA ARG A 188 -9.57 16.30 -0.91
C ARG A 188 -8.83 16.27 -2.23
N PHE A 189 -9.55 15.85 -3.27
CA PHE A 189 -9.09 15.89 -4.65
C PHE A 189 -9.91 16.96 -5.41
N THR A 190 -9.22 17.86 -6.08
CA THR A 190 -9.82 18.98 -6.82
C THR A 190 -9.32 18.98 -8.24
N LYS A 191 -10.24 19.03 -9.20
CA LYS A 191 -9.93 19.29 -10.61
C LYS A 191 -10.37 20.70 -10.96
N TYR A 192 -9.42 21.57 -11.28
CA TYR A 192 -9.73 22.93 -11.70
C TYR A 192 -10.18 22.96 -13.15
N LYS A 193 -11.11 23.88 -13.47
CA LYS A 193 -11.61 24.05 -14.82
C LYS A 193 -10.46 24.43 -15.76
N GLY A 194 -10.28 23.65 -16.84
CA GLY A 194 -9.23 23.89 -17.83
C GLY A 194 -7.85 23.33 -17.45
N SER A 195 -7.74 22.61 -16.33
CA SER A 195 -6.55 21.84 -15.99
C SER A 195 -6.82 20.34 -16.17
N ASP A 196 -5.81 19.62 -16.64
CA ASP A 196 -5.79 18.16 -16.66
C ASP A 196 -5.21 17.58 -15.36
N ASP A 197 -4.65 18.43 -14.50
CA ASP A 197 -4.06 18.04 -13.23
C ASP A 197 -5.12 17.85 -12.14
N ILE A 198 -4.84 16.93 -11.22
CA ILE A 198 -5.64 16.71 -10.02
C ILE A 198 -4.86 17.21 -8.82
N HIS A 199 -5.42 18.15 -8.09
CA HIS A 199 -4.82 18.72 -6.89
C HIS A 199 -5.29 17.94 -5.67
N MET A 200 -4.36 17.59 -4.78
CA MET A 200 -4.63 16.87 -3.55
C MET A 200 -4.18 17.67 -2.35
N GLU A 201 -5.06 17.79 -1.37
CA GLU A 201 -4.77 18.42 -0.08
C GLU A 201 -5.15 17.47 1.07
N PHE A 202 -4.33 17.49 2.12
CA PHE A 202 -4.71 16.89 3.40
C PHE A 202 -5.61 17.86 4.15
N ILE A 203 -6.73 17.35 4.66
CA ILE A 203 -7.74 18.18 5.31
C ILE A 203 -8.14 17.59 6.66
N TRP A 204 -8.75 18.46 7.46
CA TRP A 204 -9.58 18.08 8.59
C TRP A 204 -11.05 18.27 8.22
N ILE A 205 -11.83 17.21 8.41
CA ILE A 205 -13.28 17.17 8.31
C ILE A 205 -13.79 17.20 9.75
N ASP A 206 -14.33 18.34 10.15
CA ASP A 206 -15.12 18.45 11.38
C ASP A 206 -16.54 17.94 11.08
N GLU A 207 -16.99 16.88 11.75
CA GLU A 207 -18.34 16.34 11.53
C GLU A 207 -19.45 17.30 11.99
N GLU A 208 -19.16 18.17 12.97
CA GLU A 208 -20.10 19.18 13.44
C GLU A 208 -20.13 20.41 12.50
N ASN A 209 -19.00 20.69 11.82
CA ASN A 209 -18.86 21.79 10.86
C ASN A 209 -18.19 21.31 9.56
N PRO A 210 -18.87 20.47 8.76
CA PRO A 210 -18.22 19.80 7.64
C PRO A 210 -17.88 20.78 6.52
N PRO A 211 -16.84 20.48 5.71
CA PRO A 211 -16.50 21.31 4.58
C PRO A 211 -17.65 21.37 3.57
N LYS A 212 -17.70 22.47 2.80
CA LYS A 212 -18.67 22.62 1.71
C LYS A 212 -18.57 21.43 0.74
N GLY A 213 -19.73 20.82 0.44
CA GLY A 213 -19.81 19.65 -0.45
C GLY A 213 -19.60 18.30 0.23
N PHE A 214 -19.48 18.25 1.57
CA PHE A 214 -19.47 16.99 2.31
C PHE A 214 -20.78 16.22 2.12
N ILE A 215 -20.66 14.96 1.74
CA ILE A 215 -21.77 14.02 1.64
C ILE A 215 -21.56 12.96 2.72
N PRO A 216 -22.40 12.90 3.77
CA PRO A 216 -22.28 11.87 4.80
C PRO A 216 -22.50 10.49 4.18
N ARG A 217 -21.70 9.51 4.59
CA ARG A 217 -21.97 8.12 4.23
C ARG A 217 -23.28 7.68 4.90
N LYS A 218 -24.18 7.10 4.12
CA LYS A 218 -25.42 6.49 4.62
C LYS A 218 -25.14 5.17 5.31
#